data_AF-A0A928B1B6-F1
#
_entry.id   AF-A0A928B1B6-F1
#
_cell.length_a   1.000
_cell.length_b   1.000
_cell.length_c   1.000
_cell.angle_alpha   90.00
_cell.angle_beta   90.00
_cell.angle_gamma   90.00
#
_symmetry.space_group_name_H-M   'P 1'
#
loop_
_entity.id
_entity.type
_entity.pdbx_description
1 polymer ?
#
loop_
_entity_poly.entity_id
_entity_poly.type
_entity_poly.pdbx_seq_one_letter_code
_entity_poly.pdbx_strand_id
1 'polypeptide(L)'
;MDVWEISVVDSDSFISGLVALMSLVFTLLVGYQIYNAIDAREKIDRMQNELNRINEFRGDIDKIRAELSSDIKSNSATLKALVEEAKDNNTKTENRLNEGILILLARMCAAKPIMSQNAFLKMLGAIRCALDIDHKEDGYGWMLKELEEYMLMLNNRYPFSGSSDEIPQKVQAYKDIYKEDDDLIRKHKNYYLIKDMYEPLMGKFDIRLKLISQMKPVSLTEVDKAFEH
;
A
#
# COMPACT_ATOMS: atom_id res chain seq x y z
N MET A 1 -75.83 92.04 -38.74
CA MET A 1 -75.14 92.38 -37.47
C MET A 1 -76.05 91.91 -36.39
N ASP A 2 -75.88 90.65 -36.03
CA ASP A 2 -75.20 90.18 -34.80
C ASP A 2 -76.32 89.95 -33.77
N VAL A 3 -76.35 88.89 -32.97
CA VAL A 3 -75.26 88.33 -32.17
C VAL A 3 -75.57 86.84 -31.96
N TRP A 4 -74.55 85.99 -32.06
CA TRP A 4 -74.62 84.59 -31.69
C TRP A 4 -74.88 84.46 -30.18
N GLU A 5 -75.92 83.72 -29.78
CA GLU A 5 -76.12 83.33 -28.38
C GLU A 5 -74.93 82.46 -27.92
N ILE A 6 -74.05 83.07 -27.12
CA ILE A 6 -73.02 82.35 -26.38
C ILE A 6 -73.72 81.73 -25.17
N SER A 7 -73.81 80.41 -25.12
CA SER A 7 -74.34 79.71 -23.94
C SER A 7 -73.52 80.07 -22.71
N VAL A 8 -74.11 80.79 -21.76
CA VAL A 8 -73.50 81.07 -20.47
C VAL A 8 -73.54 79.78 -19.66
N VAL A 9 -72.39 79.14 -19.49
CA VAL A 9 -72.22 78.02 -18.57
C VAL A 9 -72.41 78.56 -17.15
N ASP A 10 -73.42 78.06 -16.45
CA ASP A 10 -73.68 78.44 -15.05
C ASP A 10 -72.55 77.94 -14.14
N SER A 11 -72.16 78.75 -13.15
CA SER A 11 -70.94 78.52 -12.35
C SER A 11 -70.97 77.18 -11.61
N ASP A 12 -72.16 76.77 -11.16
CA ASP A 12 -72.39 75.49 -10.49
C ASP A 12 -72.22 74.28 -11.43
N SER A 13 -72.58 74.43 -12.71
CA SER A 13 -72.40 73.37 -13.72
C SER A 13 -70.92 73.20 -14.08
N PHE A 14 -70.14 74.29 -14.08
CA PHE A 14 -68.70 74.25 -14.28
C PHE A 14 -67.97 73.58 -13.10
N ILE A 15 -68.31 73.96 -11.86
CA ILE A 15 -67.74 73.36 -10.64
C ILE A 15 -68.08 71.85 -10.57
N SER A 16 -69.33 71.48 -10.88
CA SER A 16 -69.76 70.07 -10.92
C SER A 16 -68.97 69.25 -11.95
N GLY A 17 -68.74 69.79 -13.15
CA GLY A 17 -67.90 69.14 -14.17
C GLY A 17 -66.44 68.95 -13.74
N LEU A 18 -65.88 69.94 -13.03
CA LEU A 18 -64.50 69.89 -12.54
C LEU A 18 -64.34 68.85 -11.41
N VAL A 19 -65.31 68.77 -10.50
CA VAL A 19 -65.36 67.76 -9.44
C VAL A 19 -65.50 66.35 -10.01
N ALA A 20 -66.32 66.16 -11.04
CA ALA A 20 -66.46 64.87 -11.73
C ALA A 20 -65.14 64.44 -12.41
N LEU A 21 -64.46 65.37 -13.06
CA LEU A 21 -63.17 65.10 -13.71
C LEU A 21 -62.08 64.76 -12.70
N MET A 22 -62.01 65.50 -11.59
CA MET A 22 -61.07 65.21 -10.49
C MET A 22 -61.35 63.84 -9.85
N SER A 23 -62.62 63.47 -9.67
CA SER A 23 -63.01 62.16 -9.14
C SER A 23 -62.62 61.01 -10.08
N LEU A 24 -62.75 61.22 -11.39
CA LEU A 24 -62.32 60.26 -12.41
C LEU A 24 -60.79 60.07 -12.39
N VAL A 25 -60.04 61.17 -12.33
CA VAL A 25 -58.56 61.13 -12.24
C VAL A 25 -58.11 60.43 -10.95
N PHE A 26 -58.75 60.72 -9.81
CA PHE A 26 -58.43 60.06 -8.54
C PHE A 26 -58.73 58.57 -8.59
N THR A 27 -59.85 58.17 -9.21
CA THR A 27 -60.22 56.76 -9.40
C THR A 27 -59.21 56.02 -10.28
N LEU A 28 -58.75 56.65 -11.37
CA LEU A 28 -57.71 56.08 -12.24
C LEU A 28 -56.36 55.94 -11.50
N LEU A 29 -55.98 56.92 -10.69
CA LEU A 29 -54.76 56.86 -9.86
C LEU A 29 -54.81 55.73 -8.83
N VAL A 30 -55.91 55.61 -8.08
CA VAL A 30 -56.11 54.53 -7.11
C VAL A 30 -56.16 53.18 -7.81
N GLY A 31 -56.85 53.08 -8.96
CA GLY A 31 -56.90 51.86 -9.76
C GLY A 31 -55.53 51.42 -10.27
N TYR A 32 -54.70 52.36 -10.74
CA TYR A 32 -53.32 52.08 -11.15
C TYR A 32 -52.47 51.58 -9.98
N GLN A 33 -52.58 52.21 -8.80
CA GLN A 33 -51.87 51.75 -7.60
C GLN A 33 -52.29 50.34 -7.18
N ILE A 34 -53.58 50.02 -7.22
CA ILE A 34 -54.09 48.67 -6.91
C ILE A 34 -53.57 47.65 -7.92
N TYR A 35 -53.64 47.96 -9.22
CA TYR A 35 -53.13 47.07 -10.27
C TYR A 35 -51.64 46.78 -10.08
N ASN A 36 -50.84 47.83 -9.83
CA ASN A 36 -49.40 47.68 -9.64
C ASN A 36 -49.07 46.90 -8.35
N ALA A 37 -49.86 47.08 -7.29
CA ALA A 37 -49.72 46.31 -6.05
C ALA A 37 -50.07 44.82 -6.24
N ILE A 38 -51.09 44.49 -7.04
CA ILE A 38 -51.46 43.11 -7.37
C ILE A 38 -50.36 42.45 -8.20
N ASP A 39 -49.87 43.11 -9.26
CA ASP A 39 -48.77 42.57 -10.09
C ASP A 39 -47.48 42.37 -9.27
N ALA A 40 -47.17 43.32 -8.38
CA ALA A 40 -46.04 43.19 -7.45
C ALA A 40 -46.20 41.97 -6.53
N ARG A 41 -47.40 41.74 -5.98
CA ARG A 41 -47.68 40.59 -5.12
C ARG A 41 -47.54 39.27 -5.87
N GLU A 42 -48.07 39.18 -7.08
CA GLU A 42 -47.96 37.98 -7.91
C GLU A 42 -46.49 37.66 -8.27
N LYS A 43 -45.68 38.70 -8.53
CA LYS A 43 -44.22 38.55 -8.72
C LYS A 43 -43.53 38.06 -7.44
N ILE A 44 -43.90 38.57 -6.27
CA ILE A 44 -43.36 38.12 -4.99
C ILE A 44 -43.69 36.65 -4.73
N ASP A 45 -44.93 36.23 -4.97
CA ASP A 45 -45.35 34.84 -4.78
C ASP A 45 -44.59 33.89 -5.72
N ARG A 46 -44.39 34.29 -6.98
CA ARG A 46 -43.52 33.56 -7.93
C ARG A 46 -42.09 33.43 -7.43
N MET A 47 -41.49 34.54 -6.98
CA MET A 47 -40.12 34.54 -6.45
C MET A 47 -39.99 33.66 -5.20
N GLN A 48 -40.98 33.64 -4.32
CA GLN A 48 -40.98 32.77 -3.15
C GLN A 48 -41.03 31.29 -3.53
N ASN A 49 -41.84 30.93 -4.52
CA ASN A 49 -41.89 29.56 -5.04
C ASN A 49 -40.56 29.14 -5.68
N GLU A 50 -39.92 30.02 -6.44
CA GLU A 50 -38.58 29.74 -6.99
C GLU A 50 -37.52 29.60 -5.90
N LEU A 51 -37.54 30.45 -4.86
CA LEU A 51 -36.66 30.33 -3.70
C LEU A 51 -36.83 28.98 -2.98
N ASN A 52 -38.06 28.51 -2.79
CA ASN A 52 -38.31 27.22 -2.18
C ASN A 52 -37.74 26.06 -3.01
N ARG A 53 -37.94 26.08 -4.33
CA ARG A 53 -37.37 25.09 -5.25
C ARG A 53 -35.83 25.12 -5.23
N ILE A 54 -35.23 26.30 -5.19
CA ILE A 54 -33.77 26.46 -5.07
C ILE A 54 -33.25 25.85 -3.76
N ASN A 55 -33.97 26.05 -2.65
CA ASN A 55 -33.59 25.49 -1.35
C ASN A 55 -33.69 23.95 -1.33
N GLU A 56 -34.72 23.37 -1.95
CA GLU A 56 -34.84 21.92 -2.12
C GLU A 56 -33.68 21.36 -2.95
N PHE A 57 -33.40 21.96 -4.11
CA PHE A 57 -32.26 21.55 -4.95
C PHE A 57 -30.93 21.66 -4.22
N ARG A 58 -30.74 22.69 -3.39
CA ARG A 58 -29.55 22.84 -2.57
C ARG A 58 -29.42 21.70 -1.55
N GLY A 59 -30.52 21.30 -0.93
CA GLY A 59 -30.56 20.14 -0.02
C GLY A 59 -30.15 18.84 -0.71
N ASP A 60 -30.65 18.61 -1.93
CA ASP A 60 -30.28 17.44 -2.73
C ASP A 60 -28.79 17.45 -3.11
N ILE A 61 -28.26 18.61 -3.49
CA ILE A 61 -26.82 18.78 -3.79
C ILE A 61 -25.97 18.46 -2.56
N ASP A 62 -26.37 18.93 -1.38
CA ASP A 62 -25.64 18.68 -0.14
C ASP A 62 -25.68 17.18 0.24
N LYS A 63 -26.81 16.51 0.00
CA LYS A 63 -26.93 15.06 0.20
C LYS A 63 -26.02 14.28 -0.75
N ILE A 64 -26.07 14.58 -2.05
CA ILE A 64 -25.20 13.95 -3.07
C ILE A 64 -23.73 14.19 -2.74
N ARG A 65 -23.37 15.39 -2.28
CA ARG A 65 -22.00 15.71 -1.86
C ARG A 65 -21.57 14.86 -0.68
N ALA A 66 -22.43 14.68 0.32
CA ALA A 66 -22.13 13.86 1.49
C ALA A 66 -21.94 12.39 1.11
N GLU A 67 -22.83 11.83 0.29
CA GLU A 67 -22.73 10.47 -0.24
C GLU A 67 -21.43 10.29 -1.04
N LEU A 68 -21.15 11.17 -1.99
CA LEU A 68 -19.93 11.12 -2.79
C LEU A 68 -18.66 11.24 -1.94
N SER A 69 -18.67 12.09 -0.91
CA SER A 69 -17.53 12.22 0.02
C SER A 69 -17.30 10.94 0.83
N SER A 70 -18.38 10.30 1.27
CA SER A 70 -18.32 9.01 1.96
C SER A 70 -17.75 7.92 1.05
N ASP A 71 -18.25 7.83 -0.19
CA ASP A 71 -17.82 6.84 -1.18
C ASP A 71 -16.34 7.03 -1.55
N ILE A 72 -15.91 8.27 -1.78
CA ILE A 72 -14.49 8.58 -2.04
C ILE A 72 -13.61 8.12 -0.88
N LYS A 73 -14.03 8.37 0.36
CA LYS A 73 -13.28 7.95 1.55
C LYS A 73 -13.20 6.44 1.67
N SER A 74 -14.30 5.73 1.45
CA SER A 74 -14.37 4.26 1.47
C SER A 74 -13.49 3.64 0.37
N ASN A 75 -13.60 4.15 -0.85
CA ASN A 75 -12.80 3.69 -1.98
C ASN A 75 -11.31 3.97 -1.77
N SER A 76 -10.95 5.13 -1.21
CA SER A 76 -9.56 5.44 -0.87
C SER A 76 -8.98 4.46 0.16
N ALA A 77 -9.76 4.08 1.18
CA ALA A 77 -9.34 3.08 2.16
C ALA A 77 -9.15 1.70 1.51
N THR A 78 -10.10 1.29 0.66
CA THR A 78 -10.04 0.00 -0.05
C THR A 78 -8.84 -0.07 -0.98
N LEU A 79 -8.58 0.98 -1.77
CA LEU A 79 -7.42 1.04 -2.66
C LEU A 79 -6.10 0.96 -1.90
N LYS A 80 -5.99 1.63 -0.74
CA LYS A 80 -4.79 1.53 0.11
C LYS A 80 -4.56 0.10 0.59
N ALA A 81 -5.62 -0.58 1.05
CA ALA A 81 -5.51 -1.97 1.49
C ALA A 81 -5.06 -2.89 0.34
N LEU A 82 -5.64 -2.75 -0.85
CA LEU A 82 -5.26 -3.54 -2.02
C LEU A 82 -3.82 -3.29 -2.48
N VAL A 83 -3.34 -2.04 -2.40
CA VAL A 83 -1.95 -1.70 -2.74
C VAL A 83 -0.97 -2.35 -1.76
N GLU A 84 -1.25 -2.30 -0.45
CA GLU A 84 -0.40 -2.94 0.54
C GLU A 84 -0.41 -4.47 0.41
N GLU A 85 -1.57 -5.06 0.15
CA GLU A 85 -1.69 -6.50 -0.12
C GLU A 85 -0.90 -6.92 -1.38
N ALA A 86 -1.03 -6.16 -2.47
CA ALA A 86 -0.29 -6.43 -3.70
C ALA A 86 1.23 -6.32 -3.49
N LYS A 87 1.67 -5.35 -2.69
CA LYS A 87 3.08 -5.16 -2.34
C LYS A 87 3.62 -6.35 -1.53
N ASP A 88 2.91 -6.77 -0.49
CA ASP A 88 3.28 -7.93 0.33
C ASP A 88 3.34 -9.22 -0.50
N ASN A 89 2.33 -9.45 -1.35
CA ASN A 89 2.29 -10.61 -2.25
C ASN A 89 3.44 -10.60 -3.27
N ASN A 90 3.81 -9.42 -3.78
CA ASN A 90 4.94 -9.30 -4.70
C ASN A 90 6.26 -9.64 -4.00
N THR A 91 6.51 -9.11 -2.80
CA THR A 91 7.71 -9.44 -2.01
C THR A 91 7.79 -10.93 -1.69
N LYS A 92 6.67 -11.56 -1.28
CA LYS A 92 6.63 -13.01 -1.06
C LYS A 92 6.92 -13.82 -2.33
N THR A 93 6.42 -13.36 -3.47
CA THR A 93 6.64 -14.03 -4.77
C THR A 93 8.09 -13.91 -5.23
N GLU A 94 8.69 -12.73 -5.07
CA GLU A 94 10.11 -12.50 -5.36
C GLU A 94 11.00 -13.40 -4.48
N ASN A 95 10.69 -13.48 -3.19
CA ASN A 95 11.40 -14.36 -2.28
C ASN A 95 11.26 -15.84 -2.71
N ARG A 96 10.07 -16.31 -3.08
CA ARG A 96 9.85 -17.68 -3.60
C ARG A 96 10.68 -18.00 -4.83
N LEU A 97 10.74 -17.04 -5.75
CA LEU A 97 11.55 -17.19 -6.97
C LEU A 97 13.04 -17.24 -6.62
N ASN A 98 13.50 -16.33 -5.76
CA ASN A 98 14.89 -16.29 -5.32
C ASN A 98 15.31 -17.56 -4.59
N GLU A 99 14.48 -18.06 -3.67
CA GLU A 99 14.68 -19.35 -3.01
C GLU A 99 14.86 -20.48 -4.02
N GLY A 100 13.91 -20.64 -4.95
CA GLY A 100 13.96 -21.68 -5.98
C GLY A 100 15.22 -21.60 -6.85
N ILE A 101 15.59 -20.39 -7.29
CA ILE A 101 16.82 -20.15 -8.06
C ILE A 101 18.05 -20.53 -7.25
N LEU A 102 18.12 -20.13 -5.98
CA LEU A 102 19.25 -20.41 -5.11
C LEU A 102 19.40 -21.91 -4.83
N ILE A 103 18.32 -22.65 -4.63
CA ILE A 103 18.32 -24.11 -4.50
C ILE A 103 18.90 -24.76 -5.77
N LEU A 104 18.43 -24.33 -6.95
CA LEU A 104 18.93 -24.86 -8.23
C LEU A 104 20.43 -24.57 -8.40
N LEU A 105 20.86 -23.34 -8.12
CA LEU A 105 22.27 -22.96 -8.17
C LEU A 105 23.11 -23.76 -7.18
N ALA A 106 22.61 -24.01 -5.97
CA ALA A 106 23.30 -24.83 -4.97
C ALA A 106 23.57 -26.23 -5.51
N ARG A 107 22.54 -26.89 -6.05
CA ARG A 107 22.64 -28.22 -6.67
C ARG A 107 23.58 -28.25 -7.88
N MET A 108 23.51 -27.24 -8.74
CA MET A 108 24.41 -27.10 -9.88
C MET A 108 25.88 -26.95 -9.46
N CYS A 109 26.13 -26.21 -8.37
CA CYS A 109 27.46 -26.08 -7.79
C CYS A 109 27.92 -27.39 -7.13
N ALA A 110 27.04 -28.09 -6.42
CA ALA A 110 27.36 -29.35 -5.75
C ALA A 110 27.78 -30.46 -6.72
N ALA A 111 27.24 -30.46 -7.94
CA ALA A 111 27.65 -31.36 -9.02
C ALA A 111 29.13 -31.20 -9.44
N LYS A 112 29.81 -30.13 -9.00
CA LYS A 112 31.21 -29.83 -9.33
C LYS A 112 32.03 -29.70 -8.03
N PRO A 113 32.96 -30.62 -7.73
CA PRO A 113 33.72 -30.61 -6.47
C PRO A 113 34.42 -29.28 -6.13
N ILE A 114 34.90 -28.56 -7.14
CA ILE A 114 35.58 -27.25 -7.02
C ILE A 114 34.61 -26.14 -6.55
N MET A 115 33.30 -26.32 -6.74
CA MET A 115 32.26 -25.34 -6.39
C MET A 115 31.49 -25.69 -5.11
N SER A 116 31.98 -26.64 -4.32
CA SER A 116 31.35 -27.06 -3.06
C SER A 116 31.14 -25.90 -2.06
N GLN A 117 32.07 -24.94 -2.00
CA GLN A 117 31.90 -23.69 -1.24
C GLN A 117 30.66 -22.89 -1.69
N ASN A 118 30.44 -22.81 -3.00
CA ASN A 118 29.31 -22.09 -3.57
C ASN A 118 28.00 -22.83 -3.33
N ALA A 119 28.00 -24.16 -3.31
CA ALA A 119 26.81 -24.95 -3.00
C ALA A 119 26.25 -24.59 -1.62
N PHE A 120 27.14 -24.56 -0.61
CA PHE A 120 26.79 -24.11 0.74
C PHE A 120 26.25 -22.67 0.74
N LEU A 121 26.96 -21.71 0.13
CA LEU A 121 26.56 -20.30 0.12
C LEU A 121 25.18 -20.10 -0.51
N LYS A 122 24.91 -20.79 -1.63
CA LYS A 122 23.61 -20.69 -2.30
C LYS A 122 22.49 -21.32 -1.47
N MET A 123 22.75 -22.44 -0.81
CA MET A 123 21.76 -23.04 0.09
C MET A 123 21.49 -22.17 1.33
N LEU A 124 22.51 -21.52 1.88
CA LEU A 124 22.34 -20.57 2.98
C LEU A 124 21.45 -19.39 2.57
N GLY A 125 21.69 -18.83 1.37
CA GLY A 125 20.82 -17.81 0.80
C GLY A 125 19.38 -18.30 0.56
N ALA A 126 19.20 -19.55 0.13
CA ALA A 126 17.87 -20.14 -0.04
C ALA A 126 17.12 -20.24 1.30
N ILE A 127 17.79 -20.71 2.36
CA ILE A 127 17.21 -20.77 3.72
C ILE A 127 16.81 -19.37 4.19
N ARG A 128 17.65 -18.36 3.94
CA ARG A 128 17.31 -16.97 4.26
C ARG A 128 16.03 -16.52 3.59
N CYS A 129 15.87 -16.76 2.28
CA CYS A 129 14.63 -16.45 1.55
C CYS A 129 13.43 -17.26 2.07
N ALA A 130 13.65 -18.53 2.38
CA ALA A 130 12.62 -19.43 2.92
C ALA A 130 12.07 -18.97 4.28
N LEU A 131 12.81 -18.18 5.05
CA LEU A 131 12.30 -17.66 6.32
C LEU A 131 11.24 -16.55 6.14
N ASP A 132 11.24 -15.87 4.99
CA ASP A 132 10.24 -14.84 4.63
C ASP A 132 8.98 -15.42 3.96
N ILE A 133 9.06 -16.66 3.51
CA ILE A 133 8.00 -17.36 2.80
C ILE A 133 7.57 -18.47 3.74
N ASP A 134 6.41 -18.35 4.37
CA ASP A 134 5.88 -19.38 5.27
C ASP A 134 5.91 -20.77 4.62
N HIS A 135 6.96 -21.55 4.93
CA HIS A 135 7.11 -22.93 4.51
C HIS A 135 6.41 -23.75 5.56
N LYS A 136 5.38 -24.50 5.14
CA LYS A 136 4.76 -25.52 5.99
C LYS A 136 5.85 -26.46 6.53
N GLU A 137 5.56 -27.06 7.68
CA GLU A 137 6.49 -27.73 8.62
C GLU A 137 7.61 -28.60 8.01
N ASP A 138 7.45 -29.15 6.80
CA ASP A 138 8.43 -30.06 6.17
C ASP A 138 9.51 -29.37 5.30
N GLY A 139 9.32 -28.10 4.90
CA GLY A 139 10.25 -27.43 3.96
C GLY A 139 11.64 -27.21 4.55
N TYR A 140 11.69 -26.73 5.80
CA TYR A 140 12.97 -26.39 6.44
C TYR A 140 13.85 -27.62 6.72
N GLY A 141 13.25 -28.75 7.11
CA GLY A 141 14.01 -29.95 7.43
C GLY A 141 14.84 -30.46 6.24
N TRP A 142 14.23 -30.50 5.06
CA TRP A 142 14.94 -30.88 3.83
C TRP A 142 16.04 -29.87 3.46
N MET A 143 15.79 -28.56 3.55
CA MET A 143 16.80 -27.54 3.24
C MET A 143 18.02 -27.65 4.15
N LEU A 144 17.81 -27.85 5.45
CA LEU A 144 18.89 -27.98 6.42
C LEU A 144 19.68 -29.27 6.23
N LYS A 145 19.01 -30.37 5.87
CA LYS A 145 19.68 -31.61 5.49
C LYS A 145 20.54 -31.43 4.23
N GLU A 146 20.03 -30.73 3.22
CA GLU A 146 20.79 -30.46 2.00
C GLU A 146 21.97 -29.49 2.26
N LEU A 147 21.79 -28.53 3.17
CA LEU A 147 22.88 -27.69 3.67
C LEU A 147 23.97 -28.53 4.34
N GLU A 148 23.60 -29.46 5.22
CA GLU A 148 24.52 -30.39 5.87
C GLU A 148 25.32 -31.19 4.84
N GLU A 149 24.66 -31.75 3.82
CA GLU A 149 25.33 -32.47 2.73
C GLU A 149 26.41 -31.60 2.05
N TYR A 150 26.12 -30.33 1.79
CA TYR A 150 27.09 -29.40 1.21
C TYR A 150 28.23 -29.04 2.16
N MET A 151 27.97 -28.93 3.47
CA MET A 151 29.01 -28.75 4.48
C MET A 151 29.97 -29.95 4.50
N LEU A 152 29.45 -31.18 4.35
CA LEU A 152 30.25 -32.40 4.34
C LEU A 152 31.16 -32.52 3.10
N MET A 153 30.78 -31.91 1.99
CA MET A 153 31.64 -31.86 0.79
C MET A 153 32.92 -31.06 1.02
N LEU A 154 32.94 -30.13 1.97
CA LEU A 154 34.11 -29.31 2.27
C LEU A 154 35.15 -30.10 3.06
N ASN A 155 36.39 -30.13 2.55
CA ASN A 155 37.50 -30.85 3.16
C ASN A 155 38.87 -30.24 2.80
N ASN A 156 39.94 -30.84 3.34
CA ASN A 156 41.33 -30.38 3.21
C ASN A 156 41.96 -30.65 1.83
N ARG A 157 41.24 -31.30 0.90
CA ARG A 157 41.70 -31.51 -0.49
C ARG A 157 41.04 -30.50 -1.43
N TYR A 158 39.73 -30.32 -1.29
CA TYR A 158 38.96 -29.34 -2.04
C TYR A 158 37.81 -28.83 -1.16
N PRO A 159 37.49 -27.54 -1.24
CA PRO A 159 38.12 -26.47 -2.01
C PRO A 159 39.29 -25.79 -1.29
N PHE A 160 39.59 -26.19 -0.05
CA PHE A 160 40.68 -25.65 0.74
C PHE A 160 41.98 -26.43 0.48
N SER A 161 42.64 -26.13 -0.63
CA SER A 161 43.99 -26.62 -0.95
C SER A 161 45.03 -25.51 -0.79
N GLY A 162 46.28 -25.89 -0.50
CA GLY A 162 47.39 -24.94 -0.32
C GLY A 162 48.39 -25.40 0.72
N SER A 163 49.32 -24.52 1.07
CA SER A 163 50.28 -24.75 2.16
C SER A 163 49.63 -24.65 3.53
N SER A 164 50.31 -25.17 4.58
CA SER A 164 49.82 -25.08 5.97
C SER A 164 49.59 -23.66 6.45
N ASP A 165 50.29 -22.68 5.88
CA ASP A 165 50.17 -21.27 6.25
C ASP A 165 49.03 -20.56 5.49
N GLU A 166 48.66 -21.05 4.30
CA GLU A 166 47.61 -20.47 3.47
C GLU A 166 46.21 -20.94 3.86
N ILE A 167 46.06 -22.21 4.28
CA ILE A 167 44.73 -22.78 4.57
C ILE A 167 43.98 -22.01 5.66
N PRO A 168 44.58 -21.61 6.79
CA PRO A 168 43.88 -20.80 7.80
C PRO A 168 43.29 -19.51 7.25
N GLN A 169 44.04 -18.81 6.39
CA GLN A 169 43.59 -17.55 5.78
C GLN A 169 42.43 -17.78 4.81
N LYS A 170 42.48 -18.85 4.00
CA LYS A 170 41.39 -19.22 3.08
C LYS A 170 40.12 -19.63 3.83
N VAL A 171 40.26 -20.35 4.93
CA VAL A 171 39.13 -20.71 5.80
C VAL A 171 38.52 -19.45 6.41
N GLN A 172 39.33 -18.52 6.94
CA GLN A 172 38.82 -17.29 7.52
C GLN A 172 38.11 -16.42 6.47
N ALA A 173 38.72 -16.22 5.30
CA ALA A 173 38.09 -15.49 4.20
C ALA A 173 36.74 -16.10 3.80
N TYR A 174 36.62 -17.43 3.80
CA TYR A 174 35.36 -18.10 3.55
C TYR A 174 34.33 -17.86 4.66
N LYS A 175 34.74 -17.87 5.93
CA LYS A 175 33.86 -17.50 7.06
C LYS A 175 33.32 -16.09 6.92
N ASP A 176 34.17 -15.15 6.54
CA ASP A 176 33.78 -13.75 6.36
C ASP A 176 32.73 -13.58 5.25
N ILE A 177 32.75 -14.43 4.21
CA ILE A 177 31.76 -14.40 3.12
C ILE A 177 30.36 -14.79 3.60
N TYR A 178 30.22 -15.89 4.36
CA TYR A 178 28.89 -16.38 4.74
C TYR A 178 28.34 -15.78 6.02
N LYS A 179 29.17 -15.06 6.79
CA LYS A 179 28.80 -14.50 8.09
C LYS A 179 27.59 -13.58 8.01
N GLU A 180 27.49 -12.76 6.97
CA GLU A 180 26.35 -11.85 6.80
C GLU A 180 25.04 -12.62 6.66
N ASP A 181 25.01 -13.66 5.82
CA ASP A 181 23.82 -14.48 5.63
C ASP A 181 23.46 -15.28 6.90
N ASP A 182 24.46 -15.81 7.62
CA ASP A 182 24.24 -16.47 8.92
C ASP A 182 23.64 -15.50 9.95
N ASP A 183 24.18 -14.28 10.06
CA ASP A 183 23.67 -13.25 10.95
C ASP A 183 22.23 -12.86 10.60
N LEU A 184 21.92 -12.74 9.30
CA LEU A 184 20.57 -12.40 8.82
C LEU A 184 19.57 -13.51 9.15
N ILE A 185 19.97 -14.79 8.99
CA ILE A 185 19.16 -15.95 9.37
C ILE A 185 18.86 -15.93 10.88
N ARG A 186 19.89 -15.77 11.72
CA ARG A 186 19.76 -15.80 13.19
C ARG A 186 18.94 -14.63 13.74
N LYS A 187 18.98 -13.47 13.09
CA LYS A 187 18.20 -12.27 13.49
C LYS A 187 16.78 -12.27 12.92
N HIS A 188 16.45 -13.21 12.04
CA HIS A 188 15.16 -13.23 11.37
C HIS A 188 14.02 -13.54 12.38
N LYS A 189 12.86 -12.87 12.22
CA LYS A 189 11.70 -13.05 13.11
C LYS A 189 11.20 -14.50 13.19
N ASN A 190 11.39 -15.26 12.11
CA ASN A 190 10.98 -16.66 11.99
C ASN A 190 12.12 -17.66 12.29
N TYR A 191 13.26 -17.19 12.80
CA TYR A 191 14.40 -18.06 13.12
C TYR A 191 14.05 -19.20 14.07
N TYR A 192 13.11 -18.97 15.00
CA TYR A 192 12.64 -19.97 15.95
C TYR A 192 12.11 -21.26 15.29
N LEU A 193 11.69 -21.20 14.02
CA LEU A 193 11.21 -22.37 13.26
C LEU A 193 12.33 -23.35 12.91
N ILE A 194 13.56 -22.86 12.76
CA ILE A 194 14.70 -23.68 12.33
C ILE A 194 15.80 -23.81 13.38
N LYS A 195 15.73 -22.99 14.44
CA LYS A 195 16.79 -22.83 15.45
C LYS A 195 17.34 -24.15 15.98
N ASP A 196 16.47 -25.08 16.36
CA ASP A 196 16.88 -26.33 17.01
C ASP A 196 17.69 -27.26 16.10
N MET A 197 17.49 -27.15 14.78
CA MET A 197 18.28 -27.89 13.79
C MET A 197 19.47 -27.05 13.30
N TYR A 198 19.28 -25.75 13.11
CA TYR A 198 20.27 -24.86 12.51
C TYR A 198 21.46 -24.57 13.44
N GLU A 199 21.22 -24.30 14.73
CA GLU A 199 22.28 -24.04 15.71
C GLU A 199 23.32 -25.18 15.80
N PRO A 200 22.92 -26.44 16.08
CA PRO A 200 23.89 -27.53 16.16
C PRO A 200 24.57 -27.79 14.82
N LEU A 201 23.85 -27.64 13.71
CA LEU A 201 24.39 -27.83 12.37
C LEU A 201 25.52 -26.83 12.07
N MET A 202 25.28 -25.54 12.30
CA MET A 202 26.29 -24.50 12.12
C MET A 202 27.45 -24.64 13.11
N GLY A 203 27.18 -25.06 14.35
CA GLY A 203 28.24 -25.35 15.33
C GLY A 203 29.18 -26.47 14.89
N LYS A 204 28.64 -27.58 14.39
CA LYS A 204 29.43 -28.67 13.78
C LYS A 204 30.21 -28.20 12.57
N PHE A 205 29.61 -27.32 11.76
CA PHE A 205 30.29 -26.76 10.61
C PHE A 205 31.49 -25.88 10.98
N ASP A 206 31.35 -25.05 12.02
CA ASP A 206 32.45 -24.23 12.53
C ASP A 206 33.62 -25.07 13.03
N ILE A 207 33.33 -26.19 13.71
CA ILE A 207 34.34 -27.17 14.11
C ILE A 207 35.01 -27.81 12.91
N ARG A 208 34.22 -28.20 11.90
CA ARG A 208 34.76 -28.75 10.65
C ARG A 208 35.74 -27.77 10.01
N LEU A 209 35.35 -26.51 9.84
CA LEU A 209 36.22 -25.47 9.29
C LEU A 209 37.48 -25.26 10.15
N LYS A 210 37.37 -25.31 11.47
CA LYS A 210 38.52 -25.26 12.39
C LYS A 210 39.47 -26.45 12.18
N LEU A 211 38.96 -27.67 12.02
CA LEU A 211 39.79 -28.84 11.71
C LEU A 211 40.45 -28.74 10.34
N ILE A 212 39.75 -28.21 9.33
CA ILE A 212 40.32 -27.91 8.01
C ILE A 212 41.49 -26.92 8.16
N SER A 213 41.29 -25.84 8.93
CA SER A 213 42.35 -24.84 9.17
C SER A 213 43.61 -25.41 9.84
N GLN A 214 43.46 -26.53 10.57
CA GLN A 214 44.54 -27.24 11.25
C GLN A 214 45.07 -28.43 10.45
N MET A 215 44.61 -28.64 9.22
CA MET A 215 44.90 -29.82 8.39
C MET A 215 44.58 -31.16 9.07
N LYS A 216 43.63 -31.17 10.02
CA LYS A 216 43.19 -32.38 10.73
C LYS A 216 42.10 -33.14 9.96
N PRO A 217 41.89 -34.44 10.22
CA PRO A 217 40.78 -35.19 9.64
C PRO A 217 39.42 -34.56 9.97
N VAL A 218 38.50 -34.58 9.01
CA VAL A 218 37.16 -33.95 9.10
C VAL A 218 36.02 -34.95 8.91
N SER A 219 36.24 -36.22 9.22
CA SER A 219 35.15 -37.21 9.18
C SER A 219 34.04 -36.83 10.19
N LEU A 220 32.80 -37.27 9.95
CA LEU A 220 31.67 -37.04 10.87
C LEU A 220 32.03 -37.41 12.31
N THR A 221 32.62 -38.59 12.50
CA THR A 221 33.09 -39.08 13.81
C THR A 221 34.05 -38.12 14.51
N GLU A 222 34.95 -37.46 13.78
CA GLU A 222 35.92 -36.53 14.38
C GLU A 222 35.28 -35.18 14.71
N VAL A 223 34.31 -34.73 13.91
CA VAL A 223 33.53 -33.52 14.19
C VAL A 223 32.62 -33.74 15.39
N ASP A 224 31.92 -34.88 15.47
CA ASP A 224 31.01 -35.19 16.57
C ASP A 224 31.75 -35.29 17.91
N LYS A 225 32.88 -36.00 17.96
CA LYS A 225 33.75 -36.03 19.15
C LYS A 225 34.18 -34.63 19.62
N ALA A 226 34.48 -33.74 18.67
CA ALA A 226 34.91 -32.38 18.97
C ALA A 226 33.74 -31.44 19.33
N PHE A 227 32.49 -31.82 19.01
CA PHE A 227 31.28 -31.05 19.32
C PHE A 227 30.70 -31.41 20.70
N GLU A 228 30.93 -32.63 21.18
CA GLU A 228 30.52 -33.11 22.52
C GLU A 228 31.44 -32.63 23.66
N HIS A 229 32.56 -31.96 23.35
CA HIS A 229 33.58 -31.48 24.29
C HIS A 229 33.76 -29.96 24.23
#